data_AF-A0A957NF69-F1
#
_entry.id   AF-A0A957NF69-F1
#
_cell.length_a   1.000
_cell.length_b   1.000
_cell.length_c   1.000
_cell.angle_alpha   90.00
_cell.angle_beta   90.00
_cell.angle_gamma   90.00
#
_symmetry.space_group_name_H-M   'P 1'
#
loop_
_entity.id
_entity.type
_entity.pdbx_description
1 polymer ?
#
loop_
_entity_poly.entity_id
_entity_poly.type
_entity_poly.pdbx_seq_one_letter_code
_entity_poly.pdbx_strand_id
1 'polypeptide(L)'
;MEENQMNLEDSAAASAKPTWYPGLLLLAALGILVAYGLFINLLLNRIDSPEPAWSRYIMLFGSVEAIVFTAVGFLFGQEVNRERAEGAEEKAQNQQDRATRYQREAEKGVELAAAAKAINRTQFHLESVLPNPETTARVADESLKELGQLADRLFPEVNSVP
;
A
#
# COMPACT_ATOMS: atom_id res chain seq x y z
N MET A 1 17.03 28.44 15.58
CA MET A 1 15.92 27.58 16.03
C MET A 1 14.57 27.98 15.39
N GLU A 2 14.55 28.89 14.40
CA GLU A 2 13.31 29.32 13.72
C GLU A 2 13.02 28.54 12.42
N GLU A 3 14.04 27.95 11.80
CA GLU A 3 13.90 27.23 10.51
C GLU A 3 13.08 25.95 10.61
N ASN A 4 13.00 25.36 11.81
CA ASN A 4 12.26 24.12 12.04
C ASN A 4 10.76 24.36 12.26
N GLN A 5 10.31 25.60 12.52
CA GLN A 5 8.88 25.90 12.71
C GLN A 5 8.16 26.18 11.39
N MET A 6 8.84 26.80 10.42
CA MET A 6 8.26 27.12 9.10
C MET A 6 7.96 25.86 8.27
N ASN A 7 8.74 24.78 8.46
CA ASN A 7 8.53 23.50 7.78
C ASN A 7 7.40 22.66 8.39
N LEU A 8 7.04 22.91 9.65
CA LEU A 8 5.96 22.19 10.34
C LEU A 8 4.58 22.73 9.95
N GLU A 9 4.49 24.02 9.65
CA GLU A 9 3.25 24.65 9.16
C GLU A 9 2.93 24.22 7.72
N ASP A 10 3.95 24.12 6.85
CA ASP A 10 3.78 23.67 5.47
C ASP A 10 3.40 22.17 5.38
N SER A 11 3.97 21.35 6.28
CA SER A 11 3.65 19.92 6.35
C SER A 11 2.25 19.64 6.94
N ALA A 12 1.68 20.55 7.73
CA ALA A 12 0.32 20.44 8.25
C ALA A 12 -0.74 20.84 7.20
N ALA A 13 -0.41 21.74 6.27
CA ALA A 13 -1.29 22.17 5.19
C ALA A 13 -1.49 21.11 4.10
N ALA A 14 -0.56 20.16 3.95
CA ALA A 14 -0.56 19.16 2.87
C ALA A 14 -1.52 17.96 3.06
N SER A 15 -2.21 17.84 4.20
CA SER A 15 -3.11 16.70 4.51
C SER A 15 -4.56 17.11 4.75
N ALA A 16 -5.01 18.23 4.19
CA ALA A 16 -6.44 18.54 4.14
C ALA A 16 -7.06 17.86 2.90
N LYS A 17 -7.35 16.56 3.01
CA LYS A 17 -8.18 15.87 2.01
C LYS A 17 -9.51 16.64 1.92
N PRO A 18 -9.86 17.27 0.78
CA PRO A 18 -11.09 18.06 0.71
C PRO A 18 -12.29 17.12 0.88
N THR A 19 -12.94 17.18 2.03
CA THR A 19 -14.09 16.36 2.44
C THR A 19 -15.39 16.69 1.67
N TRP A 20 -15.30 17.41 0.55
CA TRP A 20 -16.43 18.06 -0.13
C TRP A 20 -17.04 17.16 -1.23
N TYR A 21 -16.44 16.00 -1.49
CA TYR A 21 -16.87 15.04 -2.51
C TYR A 21 -18.28 14.42 -2.33
N PRO A 22 -18.83 14.16 -1.12
CA PRO A 22 -20.17 13.57 -1.03
C PRO A 22 -21.25 14.57 -1.48
N GLY A 23 -21.04 15.87 -1.23
CA GLY A 23 -21.98 16.91 -1.64
C GLY A 23 -22.05 17.07 -3.16
N LEU A 24 -20.91 17.00 -3.84
CA LEU A 24 -20.84 17.16 -5.30
C LEU A 24 -21.48 15.98 -6.05
N LEU A 25 -21.22 14.75 -5.59
CA LEU A 25 -21.85 13.55 -6.16
C LEU A 25 -23.37 13.54 -5.93
N LEU A 26 -23.81 13.97 -4.74
CA LEU A 26 -25.24 14.06 -4.41
C LEU A 26 -25.92 15.18 -5.21
N LEU A 27 -25.24 16.32 -5.43
CA LEU A 27 -25.70 17.37 -6.34
C LEU A 27 -25.79 16.89 -7.79
N ALA A 28 -24.80 16.12 -8.26
CA ALA A 28 -24.81 15.57 -9.62
C ALA A 28 -25.97 14.57 -9.80
N ALA A 29 -26.15 13.64 -8.85
CA ALA A 29 -27.25 12.69 -8.86
C ALA A 29 -28.62 13.38 -8.80
N LEU A 30 -28.77 14.36 -7.91
CA LEU A 30 -29.99 15.17 -7.79
C LEU A 30 -30.23 15.99 -9.05
N GLY A 31 -29.17 16.55 -9.66
CA GLY A 31 -29.23 17.30 -10.91
C GLY A 31 -29.70 16.43 -12.07
N ILE A 32 -29.20 15.20 -12.19
CA ILE A 32 -29.64 14.23 -13.21
C ILE A 32 -31.11 13.86 -12.99
N LEU A 33 -31.52 13.62 -11.74
CA LEU A 33 -32.92 13.30 -11.41
C LEU A 33 -33.87 14.45 -11.75
N VAL A 34 -33.48 15.68 -11.39
CA VAL A 34 -34.27 16.89 -11.69
C VAL A 34 -34.32 17.17 -13.18
N ALA A 35 -33.21 17.02 -13.91
CA ALA A 35 -33.16 17.16 -15.36
C ALA A 35 -34.08 16.13 -16.05
N TYR A 36 -34.06 14.88 -15.60
CA TYR A 36 -34.93 13.83 -16.11
C TYR A 36 -36.41 14.12 -15.83
N GLY A 37 -36.74 14.53 -14.60
CA GLY A 37 -38.12 14.88 -14.22
C GLY A 37 -38.68 16.09 -14.98
N LEU A 38 -37.87 17.16 -15.13
CA LEU A 38 -38.22 18.33 -15.94
C LEU A 38 -38.45 17.93 -17.40
N PHE A 39 -37.64 17.03 -17.93
CA PHE A 39 -37.70 16.60 -19.31
C PHE A 39 -38.94 15.74 -19.61
N ILE A 40 -39.28 14.79 -18.73
CA ILE A 40 -40.54 14.02 -18.81
C ILE A 40 -41.74 14.97 -18.78
N ASN A 41 -41.74 15.97 -17.90
CA ASN A 41 -42.81 16.96 -17.83
C ASN A 41 -42.94 17.78 -19.13
N LEU A 42 -41.80 18.16 -19.72
CA LEU A 42 -41.74 18.86 -21.02
C LEU A 42 -42.28 18.01 -22.17
N LEU A 43 -41.95 16.71 -22.20
CA LEU A 43 -42.48 15.77 -23.21
C LEU A 43 -43.98 15.54 -23.05
N LEU A 44 -44.45 15.32 -21.82
CA LEU A 44 -45.87 15.10 -21.54
C LEU A 44 -46.72 16.32 -21.92
N ASN A 45 -46.23 17.53 -21.67
CA ASN A 45 -46.92 18.77 -22.06
C ASN A 45 -46.89 19.06 -23.56
N ARG A 46 -46.05 18.37 -24.34
CA ARG A 46 -45.87 18.57 -25.79
C ARG A 46 -46.31 17.37 -26.63
N ILE A 47 -46.93 16.36 -26.02
CA ILE A 47 -47.30 15.10 -26.67
C ILE A 47 -48.29 15.27 -27.84
N ASP A 48 -49.10 16.34 -27.81
CA ASP A 48 -50.03 16.72 -28.89
C ASP A 48 -49.39 17.62 -29.97
N SER A 49 -48.07 17.82 -29.96
CA SER A 49 -47.40 18.67 -30.95
C SER A 49 -47.27 17.95 -32.31
N PRO A 50 -47.41 18.66 -33.44
CA PRO A 50 -47.24 18.06 -34.77
C PRO A 50 -45.84 17.45 -34.95
N GLU A 51 -45.77 16.28 -35.61
CA GLU A 51 -44.58 15.42 -35.78
C GLU A 51 -43.21 16.13 -35.95
N PRO A 52 -43.06 17.18 -36.77
CA PRO A 52 -41.75 17.81 -36.96
C PRO A 52 -41.18 18.48 -35.71
N ALA A 53 -42.03 18.90 -34.75
CA ALA A 53 -41.56 19.48 -33.49
C ALA A 53 -41.08 18.39 -32.53
N TRP A 54 -41.79 17.26 -32.47
CA TRP A 54 -41.47 16.14 -31.59
C TRP A 54 -40.12 15.50 -31.93
N SER A 55 -39.86 15.25 -33.23
CA SER A 55 -38.56 14.72 -33.68
C SER A 55 -37.38 15.63 -33.32
N ARG A 56 -37.56 16.96 -33.34
CA ARG A 56 -36.50 17.91 -32.96
C ARG A 56 -36.17 17.85 -31.47
N TYR A 57 -37.18 17.65 -30.61
CA TYR A 57 -36.96 17.49 -29.17
C TYR A 57 -36.18 16.21 -28.87
N ILE A 58 -36.47 15.12 -29.57
CA ILE A 58 -35.71 13.86 -29.42
C ILE A 58 -34.27 14.01 -29.91
N MET A 59 -34.04 14.70 -31.02
CA MET A 59 -32.69 14.95 -31.53
C MET A 59 -31.82 15.77 -30.57
N LEU A 60 -32.41 16.82 -29.97
CA LEU A 60 -31.73 17.62 -28.95
C LEU A 60 -31.45 16.79 -27.69
N PHE A 61 -32.40 15.95 -27.29
CA PHE A 61 -32.24 15.07 -26.14
C PHE A 61 -31.08 14.09 -26.33
N GLY A 62 -31.04 13.36 -27.45
CA GLY A 62 -29.95 12.42 -27.71
C GLY A 62 -28.57 13.11 -27.74
N SER A 63 -28.51 14.35 -28.20
CA SER A 63 -27.25 15.13 -28.22
C SER A 63 -26.80 15.52 -26.81
N VAL A 64 -27.73 15.97 -25.95
CA VAL A 64 -27.44 16.33 -24.56
C VAL A 64 -27.09 15.09 -23.74
N GLU A 65 -27.82 14.01 -23.92
CA GLU A 65 -27.58 12.72 -23.26
C GLU A 65 -26.16 12.20 -23.57
N ALA A 66 -25.70 12.31 -24.82
CA ALA A 66 -24.35 11.91 -25.19
C ALA A 66 -23.26 12.69 -24.42
N ILE A 67 -23.45 14.01 -24.22
CA ILE A 67 -22.51 14.84 -23.45
C ILE A 67 -22.50 14.41 -21.99
N VAL A 68 -23.68 14.14 -21.42
CA VAL A 68 -23.81 13.68 -20.03
C VAL A 68 -23.14 12.32 -19.86
N PHE A 69 -23.39 11.34 -20.74
CA PHE A 69 -22.72 10.04 -20.67
C PHE A 69 -21.21 10.15 -20.82
N THR A 70 -20.72 11.08 -21.65
CA THR A 70 -19.29 11.35 -21.78
C THR A 70 -18.70 11.91 -20.48
N ALA A 71 -19.37 12.89 -19.87
CA ALA A 71 -18.92 13.50 -18.61
C ALA A 71 -18.93 12.48 -17.45
N VAL A 72 -19.98 11.66 -17.38
CA VAL A 72 -20.11 10.57 -16.39
C VAL A 72 -19.01 9.52 -16.61
N GLY A 73 -18.77 9.12 -17.86
CA GLY A 73 -17.70 8.18 -18.21
C GLY A 73 -16.31 8.71 -17.85
N PHE A 74 -16.06 10.00 -18.08
CA PHE A 74 -14.81 10.66 -17.69
C PHE A 74 -14.63 10.67 -16.16
N LEU A 75 -15.68 11.03 -15.42
CA LEU A 75 -15.66 11.08 -13.96
C LEU A 75 -15.37 9.69 -13.35
N PHE A 76 -16.05 8.65 -13.83
CA PHE A 76 -15.77 7.29 -13.39
C PHE A 76 -14.38 6.79 -13.81
N GLY A 77 -13.89 7.17 -14.99
CA GLY A 77 -12.55 6.82 -15.45
C GLY A 77 -11.45 7.42 -14.57
N GLN A 78 -11.64 8.65 -14.08
CA GLN A 78 -10.70 9.30 -13.17
C GLN A 78 -10.71 8.65 -11.77
N GLU A 79 -11.89 8.31 -11.25
CA GLU A 79 -12.02 7.72 -9.90
C GLU A 79 -11.37 6.33 -9.83
N VAL A 80 -11.59 5.47 -10.83
CA VAL A 80 -10.98 4.12 -10.89
C VAL A 80 -9.45 4.19 -10.98
N ASN A 81 -8.90 5.18 -11.68
CA ASN A 81 -7.45 5.35 -11.76
C ASN A 81 -6.85 5.81 -10.43
N ARG A 82 -7.57 6.65 -9.67
CA ARG A 82 -7.13 7.09 -8.34
C ARG A 82 -7.12 5.92 -7.35
N GLU A 83 -8.20 5.14 -7.29
CA GLU A 83 -8.28 3.98 -6.40
C GLU A 83 -7.19 2.93 -6.70
N ARG A 84 -6.84 2.75 -7.98
CA ARG A 84 -5.73 1.86 -8.38
C ARG A 84 -4.37 2.40 -8.00
N ALA A 85 -4.16 3.71 -8.04
CA ALA A 85 -2.90 4.34 -7.64
C ALA A 85 -2.69 4.20 -6.12
N GLU A 86 -3.70 4.53 -5.33
CA GLU A 86 -3.66 4.40 -3.86
C GLU A 86 -3.45 2.93 -3.44
N GLY A 87 -4.17 1.99 -4.05
CA GLY A 87 -3.98 0.56 -3.77
C GLY A 87 -2.65 0.00 -4.28
N ALA A 88 -2.03 0.59 -5.30
CA ALA A 88 -0.70 0.20 -5.76
C ALA A 88 0.40 0.74 -4.84
N GLU A 89 0.26 1.96 -4.34
CA GLU A 89 1.18 2.57 -3.37
C GLU A 89 1.18 1.80 -2.05
N GLU A 90 0.00 1.44 -1.53
CA GLU A 90 -0.12 0.64 -0.30
C GLU A 90 0.53 -0.75 -0.48
N LYS A 91 0.35 -1.38 -1.63
CA LYS A 91 1.00 -2.66 -1.95
C LYS A 91 2.52 -2.51 -2.07
N ALA A 92 3.00 -1.44 -2.70
CA ALA A 92 4.43 -1.18 -2.85
C ALA A 92 5.11 -0.97 -1.49
N GLN A 93 4.50 -0.17 -0.61
CA GLN A 93 4.99 0.05 0.76
C GLN A 93 5.03 -1.26 1.55
N ASN A 94 3.95 -2.03 1.53
CA ASN A 94 3.91 -3.33 2.21
C ASN A 94 4.99 -4.30 1.70
N GLN A 95 5.25 -4.34 0.39
CA GLN A 95 6.32 -5.17 -0.16
C GLN A 95 7.72 -4.66 0.22
N GLN A 96 7.91 -3.35 0.28
CA GLN A 96 9.18 -2.74 0.68
C GLN A 96 9.49 -3.00 2.16
N ASP A 97 8.48 -2.95 3.03
CA ASP A 97 8.60 -3.30 4.44
C ASP A 97 8.94 -4.78 4.63
N ARG A 98 8.26 -5.66 3.88
CA ARG A 98 8.56 -7.11 3.90
C ARG A 98 9.97 -7.39 3.38
N ALA A 99 10.38 -6.78 2.28
CA ALA A 99 11.72 -6.92 1.73
C ALA A 99 12.79 -6.46 2.74
N THR A 100 12.55 -5.34 3.41
CA THR A 100 13.45 -4.80 4.44
C THR A 100 13.55 -5.74 5.64
N ARG A 101 12.44 -6.35 6.09
CA ARG A 101 12.45 -7.37 7.15
C ARG A 101 13.25 -8.60 6.74
N TYR A 102 13.01 -9.13 5.55
CA TYR A 102 13.74 -10.29 5.04
C TYR A 102 15.23 -10.02 4.86
N GLN A 103 15.61 -8.80 4.44
CA GLN A 103 17.03 -8.40 4.36
C GLN A 103 17.69 -8.41 5.74
N ARG A 104 17.06 -7.82 6.77
CA ARG A 104 17.60 -7.84 8.13
C ARG A 104 17.70 -9.25 8.71
N GLU A 105 16.72 -10.11 8.44
CA GLU A 105 16.78 -11.52 8.85
C GLU A 105 17.89 -12.28 8.12
N ALA A 106 18.09 -12.03 6.82
CA ALA A 106 19.17 -12.63 6.05
C ALA A 106 20.55 -12.17 6.55
N GLU A 107 20.71 -10.88 6.85
CA GLU A 107 21.95 -10.33 7.44
C GLU A 107 22.31 -11.02 8.76
N LYS A 108 21.34 -11.15 9.67
CA LYS A 108 21.52 -11.90 10.93
C LYS A 108 21.90 -13.37 10.68
N GLY A 109 21.32 -14.00 9.65
CA GLY A 109 21.64 -15.38 9.26
C GLY A 109 23.07 -15.51 8.72
N VAL A 110 23.54 -14.53 7.95
CA VAL A 110 24.91 -14.47 7.45
C VAL A 110 25.90 -14.28 8.60
N GLU A 111 25.60 -13.42 9.58
CA GLU A 111 26.43 -13.22 10.77
C GLU A 111 26.57 -14.51 11.59
N LEU A 112 25.46 -15.21 11.83
CA LEU A 112 25.48 -16.49 12.55
C LEU A 112 26.29 -17.56 11.78
N ALA A 113 26.08 -17.67 10.47
CA ALA A 113 26.82 -18.61 9.63
C ALA A 113 28.33 -18.30 9.61
N ALA A 114 28.70 -17.02 9.60
CA ALA A 114 30.09 -16.59 9.70
C ALA A 114 30.71 -16.97 11.06
N ALA A 115 29.98 -16.74 12.17
CA ALA A 115 30.42 -17.14 13.51
C ALA A 115 30.59 -18.66 13.64
N ALA A 116 29.62 -19.44 13.14
CA ALA A 116 29.68 -20.90 13.14
C ALA A 116 30.88 -21.43 12.34
N LYS A 117 31.18 -20.81 11.19
CA LYS A 117 32.33 -21.19 10.36
C LYS A 117 33.66 -20.83 11.03
N ALA A 118 33.72 -19.72 11.77
CA ALA A 118 34.91 -19.34 12.53
C ALA A 118 35.21 -20.35 13.65
N ILE A 119 34.18 -20.79 14.39
CA ILE A 119 34.29 -21.76 15.47
C ILE A 119 34.70 -23.15 14.96
N ASN A 120 34.11 -23.62 13.87
CA ASN A 120 34.51 -24.90 13.26
C ASN A 120 36.00 -24.88 12.84
N ARG A 121 36.48 -23.74 12.32
CA ARG A 121 37.89 -23.59 11.94
C ARG A 121 38.83 -23.62 13.14
N THR A 122 38.46 -22.98 14.26
CA THR A 122 39.27 -23.05 15.49
C THR A 122 39.24 -24.44 16.09
N GLN A 123 38.11 -25.13 16.10
CA GLN A 123 38.00 -26.50 16.62
C GLN A 123 38.94 -27.48 15.89
N PHE A 124 38.97 -27.45 14.55
CA PHE A 124 39.92 -28.24 13.75
C PHE A 124 41.39 -27.92 14.06
N HIS A 125 41.71 -26.65 14.35
CA HIS A 125 43.06 -26.25 14.69
C HIS A 125 43.47 -26.72 16.10
N LEU A 126 42.57 -26.60 17.08
CA LEU A 126 42.78 -27.07 18.45
C LEU A 126 42.98 -28.59 18.54
N GLU A 127 42.27 -29.37 17.72
CA GLU A 127 42.43 -30.83 17.65
C GLU A 127 43.80 -31.26 17.08
N SER A 128 44.41 -30.43 16.23
CA SER A 128 45.77 -30.66 15.73
C SER A 128 46.89 -30.26 16.71
N VAL A 129 46.56 -29.45 17.72
CA VAL A 129 47.54 -28.83 18.64
C VAL A 129 47.48 -29.42 20.05
N LEU A 130 46.30 -29.88 20.51
CA LEU A 130 46.12 -30.43 21.85
C LEU A 130 46.18 -31.97 21.84
N PRO A 131 47.09 -32.60 22.61
CA PRO A 131 47.23 -34.06 22.64
C PRO A 131 46.20 -34.76 23.54
N ASN A 132 45.36 -34.03 24.28
CA ASN A 132 44.38 -34.60 25.21
C ASN A 132 42.93 -34.35 24.74
N PRO A 133 42.19 -35.42 24.35
CA PRO A 133 40.84 -35.32 23.80
C PRO A 133 39.81 -34.74 24.79
N GLU A 134 40.02 -34.85 26.10
CA GLU A 134 39.08 -34.27 27.09
C GLU A 134 39.10 -32.74 27.09
N THR A 135 40.25 -32.14 26.80
CA THR A 135 40.41 -30.68 26.76
C THR A 135 39.76 -30.12 25.49
N THR A 136 39.92 -30.83 24.37
CA THR A 136 39.32 -30.46 23.09
C THR A 136 37.79 -30.54 23.15
N ALA A 137 37.24 -31.58 23.79
CA ALA A 137 35.81 -31.72 24.00
C ALA A 137 35.21 -30.60 24.87
N ARG A 138 35.90 -30.21 25.96
CA ARG A 138 35.44 -29.11 26.83
C ARG A 138 35.41 -27.75 26.12
N VAL A 139 36.42 -27.44 25.31
CA VAL A 139 36.49 -26.18 24.54
C VAL A 139 35.44 -26.14 23.43
N ALA A 140 35.13 -27.29 22.82
CA ALA A 140 34.06 -27.40 21.84
C ALA A 140 32.68 -27.14 22.48
N ASP A 141 32.41 -27.72 23.66
CA ASP A 141 31.16 -27.47 24.40
C ASP A 141 30.98 -26.00 24.78
N GLU A 142 32.06 -25.32 25.18
CA GLU A 142 32.04 -23.89 25.53
C GLU A 142 31.74 -23.02 24.31
N SER A 143 32.37 -23.32 23.17
CA SER A 143 32.14 -22.62 21.90
C SER A 143 30.72 -22.82 21.35
N LEU A 144 30.15 -24.02 21.53
CA LEU A 144 28.76 -24.32 21.18
C LEU A 144 27.77 -23.56 22.06
N LYS A 145 28.09 -23.39 23.35
CA LYS A 145 27.28 -22.61 24.29
C LYS A 145 27.29 -21.12 23.94
N GLU A 146 28.43 -20.57 23.53
CA GLU A 146 28.54 -19.19 23.03
C GLU A 146 27.75 -18.98 21.72
N LEU A 147 27.80 -19.94 20.79
CA LEU A 147 26.98 -19.93 19.58
C LEU A 147 25.48 -19.94 19.89
N GLY A 148 25.06 -20.77 20.84
CA GLY A 148 23.67 -20.80 21.31
C GLY A 148 23.23 -19.45 21.87
N GLN A 149 24.04 -18.84 22.73
CA GLN A 149 23.74 -17.51 23.30
C GLN A 149 23.72 -16.41 22.22
N LEU A 150 24.59 -16.50 21.21
CA LEU A 150 24.59 -15.57 20.09
C LEU A 150 23.33 -15.74 19.22
N ALA A 151 22.93 -16.98 18.95
CA ALA A 151 21.70 -17.30 18.23
C ALA A 151 20.46 -16.77 18.99
N ASP A 152 20.39 -16.98 20.30
CA ASP A 152 19.30 -16.49 21.15
C ASP A 152 19.20 -14.96 21.16
N ARG A 153 20.34 -14.26 21.07
CA ARG A 153 20.38 -12.80 21.00
C ARG A 153 19.98 -12.26 19.62
N LEU A 154 20.39 -12.92 18.53
CA LEU A 154 20.11 -12.49 17.15
C LEU A 154 18.67 -12.83 16.73
N PHE A 155 18.13 -13.95 17.24
CA PHE A 155 16.83 -14.52 16.90
C PHE A 155 15.95 -14.75 18.14
N PRO A 156 15.60 -13.71 18.92
CA PRO A 156 14.81 -13.86 20.13
C PRO A 156 13.39 -14.39 19.87
N GLU A 157 12.86 -14.20 18.66
CA GLU A 157 11.50 -14.62 18.30
C GLU A 157 11.36 -16.15 18.16
N VAL A 158 12.43 -16.85 17.75
CA VAL A 158 12.41 -18.31 17.56
C VAL A 158 12.27 -19.04 18.90
N ASN A 159 12.79 -18.46 19.98
CA ASN A 159 12.72 -19.01 21.33
C ASN A 159 11.44 -18.60 22.10
N SER A 160 10.59 -17.77 21.51
CA SER A 160 9.36 -17.27 22.13
C SER A 160 8.10 -18.08 21.79
N VAL A 161 8.24 -19.13 20.98
CA VAL A 161 7.13 -20.05 20.66
C VAL A 161 7.16 -21.23 21.64
N PRO A 162 6.08 -21.46 22.41
CA PRO A 162 5.97 -22.56 23.37
C PRO A 162 5.85 -23.95 22.72
#